data_AF-A0A922IL04-F1
#
_entry.id   AF-A0A922IL04-F1
#
_cell.length_a   1.000
_cell.length_b   1.000
_cell.length_c   1.000
_cell.angle_alpha   90.00
_cell.angle_beta   90.00
_cell.angle_gamma   90.00
#
_symmetry.space_group_name_H-M   'P 1'
#
loop_
_entity.id
_entity.type
_entity.pdbx_description
1 polymer ?
#
loop_
_entity_poly.entity_id
_entity_poly.type
_entity_poly.pdbx_seq_one_letter_code
_entity_poly.pdbx_strand_id
1 'polypeptide(L)'
;MYLLLPGYLENTFLSPFNIYTALGMIFCGSANNTNAELIKAMQLSDCLEQEIIHSAIGELLADLSKSDESVEIITGNRIYVNEDVQIEKRFRNIIKQHYNALTEHVAFHTDPECARNRINQ
;
A
#
# COMPACT_ATOMS: atom_id res chain seq x y z
N MET A 1 15.51 26.61 -13.68
CA MET A 1 14.79 26.57 -14.97
C MET A 1 13.47 25.86 -14.71
N TYR A 2 12.37 26.60 -14.59
CA TYR A 2 11.04 26.03 -14.33
C TYR A 2 10.45 25.58 -15.66
N LEU A 3 10.23 24.27 -15.83
CA LEU A 3 9.43 23.73 -16.92
C LEU A 3 7.95 23.91 -16.54
N LEU A 4 7.34 24.97 -17.06
CA LEU A 4 5.88 25.13 -17.06
C LEU A 4 5.32 24.14 -18.08
N LEU A 5 4.71 23.06 -17.59
CA LEU A 5 3.84 22.24 -18.42
C LEU A 5 2.54 23.03 -18.68
N PRO A 6 2.18 23.32 -19.95
CA PRO A 6 0.97 24.07 -20.24
C PRO A 6 -0.26 23.19 -19.98
N GLY A 7 -1.10 23.56 -19.01
CA GLY A 7 -2.45 22.98 -18.89
C GLY A 7 -3.01 22.67 -17.49
N TYR A 8 -2.32 22.93 -16.38
CA TYR A 8 -2.86 22.64 -15.03
C TYR A 8 -2.97 23.89 -14.16
N LEU A 9 -4.18 24.46 -14.11
CA LEU A 9 -4.60 25.46 -13.11
C LEU A 9 -5.35 24.76 -11.96
N GLU A 10 -4.96 23.54 -11.61
CA GLU A 10 -5.58 22.77 -10.53
C GLU A 10 -4.55 22.41 -9.46
N ASN A 11 -4.99 22.46 -8.20
CA ASN A 11 -4.15 22.09 -7.07
C ASN A 11 -3.81 20.59 -7.14
N THR A 12 -2.54 20.27 -6.98
CA THR A 12 -2.07 18.88 -6.91
C THR A 12 -1.56 18.58 -5.50
N PHE A 13 -2.11 17.54 -4.87
CA PHE A 13 -1.66 17.04 -3.58
C PHE A 13 -1.69 15.51 -3.58
N LEU A 14 -0.56 14.88 -3.25
CA LEU A 14 -0.42 13.44 -3.21
C LEU A 14 0.62 13.05 -2.16
N SER A 15 0.50 11.83 -1.63
CA SER A 15 1.49 11.24 -0.72
C SER A 15 2.24 10.12 -1.46
N PRO A 16 3.48 10.37 -1.95
CA PRO A 16 4.28 9.34 -2.59
C PRO A 16 4.51 8.16 -1.65
N PHE A 17 4.66 8.44 -0.34
CA PHE A 17 4.82 7.42 0.70
C PHE A 17 3.63 6.45 0.77
N ASN A 18 2.39 6.97 0.77
CA ASN A 18 1.20 6.10 0.82
C ASN A 18 1.07 5.27 -0.45
N ILE A 19 1.35 5.86 -1.62
CA ILE A 19 1.37 5.14 -2.90
C ILE A 19 2.41 4.02 -2.85
N TYR A 20 3.62 4.30 -2.38
CA TYR A 20 4.70 3.33 -2.28
C TYR A 20 4.38 2.20 -1.29
N THR A 21 3.75 2.54 -0.16
CA THR A 21 3.28 1.58 0.86
C THR A 21 2.23 0.63 0.27
N ALA A 22 1.24 1.15 -0.46
CA ALA A 22 0.24 0.35 -1.14
C ALA A 22 0.86 -0.58 -2.20
N LEU A 23 1.79 -0.05 -3.02
CA LEU A 23 2.53 -0.86 -3.99
C LEU A 23 3.38 -1.93 -3.31
N GLY A 24 3.97 -1.67 -2.14
CA GLY A 24 4.70 -2.65 -1.35
C GLY A 24 3.82 -3.82 -0.89
N MET A 25 2.58 -3.55 -0.50
CA MET A 25 1.61 -4.60 -0.19
C MET A 25 1.22 -5.41 -1.45
N ILE A 26 1.05 -4.76 -2.61
CA ILE A 26 0.79 -5.45 -3.88
C ILE A 26 1.99 -6.31 -4.29
N PHE A 27 3.20 -5.78 -4.12
CA PHE A 27 4.46 -6.46 -4.39
C PHE A 27 4.59 -7.75 -3.59
N CYS A 28 4.20 -7.76 -2.31
CA CYS A 28 4.16 -8.95 -1.46
C CYS A 28 3.35 -10.11 -2.07
N GLY A 29 2.22 -9.79 -2.72
CA GLY A 29 1.32 -10.77 -3.33
C GLY A 29 1.67 -11.11 -4.79
N SER A 30 2.65 -10.44 -5.39
CA SER A 30 2.95 -10.56 -6.81
C SER A 30 3.96 -11.69 -7.10
N ALA A 31 3.89 -12.26 -8.30
CA ALA A 31 4.83 -13.27 -8.79
C ALA A 31 5.13 -13.08 -10.28
N ASN A 32 6.18 -13.75 -10.77
CA ASN A 32 6.55 -13.80 -12.19
C ASN A 32 6.64 -12.40 -12.83
N ASN A 33 6.03 -12.21 -14.01
CA ASN A 33 6.13 -10.96 -14.76
C ASN A 33 5.55 -9.76 -13.99
N THR A 34 4.45 -9.94 -13.24
CA THR A 34 3.87 -8.89 -12.41
C THR A 34 4.85 -8.43 -11.32
N ASN A 35 5.58 -9.36 -10.70
CA ASN A 35 6.61 -9.01 -9.71
C ASN A 35 7.76 -8.25 -10.37
N ALA A 36 8.24 -8.71 -11.53
CA ALA A 36 9.33 -8.06 -12.26
C ALA A 36 8.96 -6.63 -12.72
N GLU A 37 7.71 -6.39 -13.13
CA GLU A 37 7.24 -5.04 -13.48
C GLU A 37 7.14 -4.14 -12.25
N LEU A 38 6.69 -4.66 -11.10
CA LEU A 38 6.64 -3.90 -9.85
C LEU A 38 8.02 -3.51 -9.34
N ILE A 39 9.01 -4.41 -9.42
CA ILE A 39 10.40 -4.10 -9.05
C ILE A 39 10.91 -2.89 -9.85
N LYS A 40 10.70 -2.90 -11.17
CA LYS A 40 11.08 -1.80 -12.06
C LYS A 40 10.32 -0.51 -11.74
N ALA A 41 9.00 -0.59 -11.58
CA ALA A 41 8.16 0.58 -11.32
C ALA A 41 8.47 1.24 -9.97
N MET A 42 8.78 0.43 -8.95
CA MET A 42 9.15 0.88 -7.61
C MET A 42 10.65 1.23 -7.48
N GLN A 43 11.42 1.11 -8.56
CA GLN A 43 12.87 1.35 -8.60
C GLN A 43 13.64 0.53 -7.56
N LEU A 44 13.18 -0.69 -7.30
CA LEU A 44 13.81 -1.63 -6.39
C LEU A 44 14.97 -2.33 -7.08
N SER A 45 15.95 -2.78 -6.30
CA SER A 45 17.04 -3.58 -6.81
C SER A 45 16.64 -5.05 -6.87
N ASP A 46 16.75 -5.67 -8.04
CA ASP A 46 16.45 -7.10 -8.28
C ASP A 46 17.32 -8.06 -7.43
N CYS A 47 18.41 -7.57 -6.84
CA CYS A 47 19.30 -8.37 -6.00
C CYS A 47 18.91 -8.39 -4.51
N LEU A 48 17.94 -7.57 -4.09
CA LEU A 48 17.49 -7.53 -2.70
C LEU A 48 16.43 -8.61 -2.44
N GLU A 49 16.53 -9.25 -1.28
CA GLU A 49 15.48 -10.14 -0.81
C GLU A 49 14.21 -9.33 -0.51
N GLN A 50 13.05 -9.87 -0.90
CA GLN A 50 11.77 -9.17 -0.70
C GLN A 50 11.49 -8.82 0.77
N GLU A 51 11.94 -9.66 1.70
CA GLU A 51 11.78 -9.42 3.14
C GLU A 51 12.50 -8.15 3.60
N ILE A 52 13.69 -7.87 3.05
CA ILE A 52 14.47 -6.66 3.36
C ILE A 52 13.69 -5.42 2.88
N ILE A 53 13.06 -5.52 1.71
CA ILE A 53 12.25 -4.44 1.13
C ILE A 53 11.02 -4.17 2.00
N HIS A 54 10.30 -5.21 2.42
CA HIS A 54 9.14 -5.08 3.31
C HIS A 54 9.54 -4.50 4.67
N SER A 55 10.63 -4.98 5.28
CA SER A 55 11.16 -4.46 6.54
C SER A 55 11.48 -2.97 6.46
N ALA A 56 12.19 -2.54 5.40
CA ALA A 56 12.56 -1.14 5.23
C ALA A 56 11.34 -0.21 5.08
N ILE A 57 10.30 -0.65 4.34
CA ILE A 57 9.06 0.11 4.23
C ILE A 57 8.34 0.17 5.58
N GLY A 58 8.33 -0.94 6.33
CA GLY A 58 7.70 -1.01 7.64
C GLY A 58 8.39 -0.17 8.71
N GLU A 59 9.72 -0.10 8.69
CA GLU A 59 10.51 0.80 9.55
C GLU A 59 10.14 2.26 9.30
N LEU A 60 10.04 2.67 8.02
CA LEU A 60 9.62 4.03 7.67
C LEU A 60 8.18 4.31 8.13
N LEU A 61 7.26 3.36 7.96
CA LEU A 61 5.88 3.50 8.44
C LEU A 61 5.82 3.64 9.97
N ALA A 62 6.62 2.85 10.68
CA ALA A 62 6.71 2.91 12.14
C ALA A 62 7.29 4.25 12.60
N ASP A 63 8.33 4.74 11.93
CA ASP A 63 8.95 6.04 12.22
C ASP A 63 7.97 7.19 12.01
N LEU A 64 7.21 7.17 10.91
CA LEU A 64 6.19 8.19 10.63
C LEU A 64 5.00 8.13 11.60
N SER A 65 4.73 6.97 12.20
CA SER A 65 3.63 6.79 13.16
C SER A 65 4.03 7.11 14.60
N LYS A 66 5.29 7.50 14.85
CA LYS A 66 5.73 7.93 16.18
C LYS A 66 5.07 9.25 16.55
N SER A 67 4.61 9.34 17.80
CA SER A 67 4.07 10.58 18.35
C SER A 67 5.14 11.66 18.41
N ASP A 68 4.83 12.83 17.89
CA ASP A 68 5.63 14.05 17.99
C ASP A 68 4.77 15.16 18.62
N GLU A 69 5.37 16.04 19.42
CA GLU A 69 4.62 17.11 20.09
C GLU A 69 4.15 18.21 19.12
N SER A 70 4.74 18.29 17.93
CA SER A 70 4.53 19.33 16.94
C SER A 70 3.83 18.85 15.65
N VAL A 71 3.86 17.55 15.37
CA VAL A 71 3.31 16.97 14.14
C VAL A 71 2.54 15.69 14.44
N GLU A 72 1.32 15.62 13.93
CA GLU A 72 0.51 14.40 13.94
C GLU A 72 0.45 13.80 12.53
N ILE A 73 0.87 12.54 12.41
CA ILE A 73 0.74 11.76 11.17
C ILE A 73 -0.09 10.52 11.48
N ILE A 74 -1.26 10.44 10.86
CA ILE A 74 -2.17 9.29 10.98
C ILE A 74 -2.11 8.51 9.67
N THR A 75 -1.72 7.24 9.76
CA THR A 75 -1.72 6.31 8.62
C THR A 75 -2.63 5.12 8.91
N GLY A 76 -3.26 4.60 7.87
CA GLY A 76 -4.13 3.43 7.95
C GLY A 76 -4.02 2.61 6.69
N ASN A 77 -3.57 1.36 6.83
CA ASN A 77 -3.43 0.41 5.72
C ASN A 77 -4.43 -0.73 5.89
N ARG A 78 -5.18 -1.05 4.84
CA ARG A 78 -6.10 -2.20 4.83
C ARG A 78 -6.24 -2.74 3.42
N ILE A 79 -6.46 -4.05 3.32
CA ILE A 79 -6.80 -4.72 2.06
C ILE A 79 -8.22 -5.28 2.19
N TYR A 80 -9.09 -4.89 1.28
CA TYR A 80 -10.44 -5.42 1.18
C TYR A 80 -10.47 -6.50 0.10
N VAL A 81 -11.09 -7.62 0.42
CA VAL A 81 -11.13 -8.80 -0.46
C VAL A 81 -12.56 -9.32 -0.54
N ASN A 82 -12.96 -9.88 -1.69
CA ASN A 82 -14.28 -10.46 -1.80
C ASN A 82 -14.47 -11.63 -0.81
N GLU A 83 -15.70 -11.84 -0.37
CA GLU A 83 -16.08 -12.83 0.65
C GLU A 83 -15.71 -14.29 0.33
N ASP A 84 -15.61 -14.65 -0.95
CA ASP A 84 -15.32 -16.00 -1.43
C ASP A 84 -13.83 -16.30 -1.65
N VAL A 85 -12.96 -15.27 -1.59
CA VAL A 85 -11.53 -15.43 -1.86
C VAL A 85 -10.79 -15.89 -0.62
N GLN A 86 -10.01 -16.95 -0.74
CA GLN A 86 -9.08 -17.37 0.31
C GLN A 86 -7.73 -16.66 0.13
N ILE A 87 -7.29 -15.91 1.13
CA ILE A 87 -6.00 -15.22 1.12
C ILE A 87 -4.94 -16.09 1.79
N GLU A 88 -3.81 -16.22 1.12
CA GLU A 88 -2.63 -16.94 1.59
C GLU A 88 -2.15 -16.45 2.95
N LYS A 89 -1.83 -17.39 3.85
CA LYS A 89 -1.40 -17.06 5.22
C LYS A 89 -0.10 -16.27 5.22
N ARG A 90 0.83 -16.58 4.32
CA ARG A 90 2.11 -15.86 4.18
C ARG A 90 1.88 -14.38 3.89
N PHE A 91 1.01 -14.08 2.93
CA PHE A 91 0.66 -12.70 2.57
C PHE A 91 0.08 -11.95 3.76
N ARG A 92 -0.93 -12.52 4.44
CA ARG A 92 -1.54 -11.90 5.64
C ARG A 92 -0.53 -11.60 6.74
N ASN A 93 0.45 -12.49 6.94
CA ASN A 93 1.48 -12.31 7.95
C ASN A 93 2.42 -11.14 7.60
N ILE A 94 2.90 -11.06 6.35
CA ILE A 94 3.81 -10.01 5.90
C ILE A 94 3.16 -8.63 5.99
N ILE A 95 1.94 -8.48 5.46
CA ILE A 95 1.24 -7.18 5.49
C ILE A 95 0.88 -6.74 6.91
N LYS A 96 0.54 -7.69 7.80
CA LYS A 96 0.28 -7.38 9.21
C LYS A 96 1.54 -6.95 9.93
N GLN A 97 2.65 -7.65 9.70
CA GLN A 97 3.92 -7.41 10.37
C GLN A 97 4.55 -6.09 9.93
N HIS A 98 4.68 -5.87 8.62
CA HIS A 98 5.47 -4.75 8.10
C HIS A 98 4.63 -3.52 7.74
N TYR A 99 3.34 -3.69 7.44
CA TYR A 99 2.51 -2.58 6.96
C TYR A 99 1.43 -2.18 7.97
N ASN A 100 1.39 -2.82 9.15
CA ASN A 100 0.31 -2.71 10.12
C ASN A 100 -1.09 -2.84 9.47
N ALA A 101 -1.16 -3.68 8.43
CA ALA A 101 -2.35 -3.81 7.59
C ALA A 101 -3.11 -5.10 7.91
N LEU A 102 -4.43 -5.02 7.86
CA LEU A 102 -5.32 -6.18 7.97
C LEU A 102 -6.06 -6.44 6.66
N THR A 103 -6.57 -7.66 6.52
CA THR A 103 -7.49 -8.04 5.45
C THR A 103 -8.91 -8.06 5.99
N GLU A 104 -9.85 -7.48 5.25
CA GLU A 104 -11.27 -7.53 5.57
C GLU A 104 -12.04 -8.10 4.38
N HIS A 105 -12.94 -9.06 4.65
CA HIS A 105 -13.82 -9.61 3.62
C HIS A 105 -15.05 -8.73 3.48
N VAL A 106 -15.39 -8.38 2.24
CA VAL A 106 -16.57 -7.58 1.88
C VAL A 106 -17.29 -8.20 0.68
N ALA A 107 -18.57 -7.88 0.54
CA ALA A 107 -19.46 -8.42 -0.47
C ALA A 107 -19.34 -7.68 -1.82
N PHE A 108 -18.16 -7.68 -2.47
CA PHE A 108 -17.99 -6.95 -3.74
C PHE A 108 -18.91 -7.44 -4.86
N HIS A 109 -19.20 -8.75 -4.91
CA HIS A 109 -20.08 -9.32 -5.95
C HIS A 109 -21.57 -9.22 -5.60
N THR A 110 -21.91 -9.44 -4.33
CA THR A 110 -23.30 -9.60 -3.86
C THR A 110 -23.91 -8.29 -3.35
N ASP A 111 -23.10 -7.36 -2.83
CA ASP A 111 -23.53 -6.05 -2.36
C ASP A 111 -22.41 -4.98 -2.50
N PRO A 112 -22.14 -4.51 -3.72
CA PRO A 112 -21.04 -3.58 -3.99
C PRO A 112 -21.23 -2.22 -3.31
N GLU A 113 -22.47 -1.75 -3.08
CA GLU A 113 -22.72 -0.49 -2.39
C GLU A 113 -22.43 -0.58 -0.89
N CYS A 114 -22.77 -1.71 -0.25
CA CYS A 114 -22.34 -1.97 1.12
C CYS A 114 -20.81 -2.01 1.22
N ALA A 115 -20.14 -2.73 0.31
CA ALA A 115 -18.69 -2.79 0.26
C ALA A 115 -18.06 -1.39 0.09
N ARG A 116 -18.57 -0.58 -0.84
CA ARG A 116 -18.11 0.81 -1.07
C ARG A 116 -18.31 1.67 0.19
N ASN A 117 -19.47 1.58 0.84
CA ASN A 117 -19.72 2.32 2.07
C ASN A 117 -18.79 1.87 3.20
N ARG A 118 -18.52 0.57 3.31
CA ARG A 118 -17.60 0.03 4.32
C ARG A 118 -16.15 0.49 4.14
N ILE A 119 -15.70 0.64 2.89
CA ILE A 119 -14.35 1.13 2.58
C ILE A 119 -14.19 2.62 2.90
N ASN A 120 -15.26 3.41 2.74
CA ASN A 120 -15.26 4.86 2.97
C ASN A 120 -15.60 5.28 4.42
N GLN A 121 -15.83 4.32 5.32
CA GLN A 121 -16.02 4.53 6.75
C GLN A 121 -14.69 4.51 7.51
#